data_AF-A0A3A0FQ94-F1
#
_entry.id   AF-A0A3A0FQ94-F1
#
_cell.length_a   1.000
_cell.length_b   1.000
_cell.length_c   1.000
_cell.angle_alpha   90.00
_cell.angle_beta   90.00
_cell.angle_gamma   90.00
#
_symmetry.space_group_name_H-M   'P 1'
#
loop_
_entity.id
_entity.type
_entity.pdbx_description
1 polymer ?
#
loop_
_entity_poly.entity_id
_entity_poly.type
_entity_poly.pdbx_seq_one_letter_code
_entity_poly.pdbx_strand_id
1 'polypeptide(L)'
;TRRAFAGERRRLRASRSVRSIQRLPLPAGRDAAWVAREYAAWLPRLLWPLVRVEVDADGSCSFSARPLARELLHLRLEPARSSGERRVFAIDRGALVDGRAPREGRLEFREVLGGRCVLAAVHDFRPALPWPLYAVTQARVHAWVMRRFGRHLAACGA
;
A
#
# COMPACT_ATOMS: atom_id res chain seq x y z
N THR A 1 -22.06 -1.63 -24.57
CA THR A 1 -21.32 -1.49 -23.28
C THR A 1 -20.39 -2.65 -22.89
N ARG A 2 -20.17 -3.72 -23.69
CA ARG A 2 -19.16 -4.78 -23.40
C ARG A 2 -17.73 -4.52 -23.92
N ARG A 3 -17.54 -3.63 -24.90
CA ARG A 3 -16.24 -3.37 -25.56
C ARG A 3 -15.28 -2.50 -24.74
N ALA A 4 -15.79 -1.57 -23.93
CA ALA A 4 -14.96 -0.69 -23.08
C ALA A 4 -14.20 -1.48 -21.99
N PHE A 5 -14.88 -2.40 -21.31
CA PHE A 5 -14.29 -3.28 -20.30
C PHE A 5 -13.25 -4.27 -20.88
N ALA A 6 -13.40 -4.68 -22.15
CA ALA A 6 -12.43 -5.56 -22.81
C ALA A 6 -11.11 -4.81 -23.12
N GLY A 7 -11.19 -3.55 -23.52
CA GLY A 7 -10.03 -2.68 -23.76
C GLY A 7 -9.23 -2.38 -22.50
N GLU A 8 -9.93 -2.13 -21.39
CA GLU A 8 -9.31 -1.90 -20.07
C GLU A 8 -8.62 -3.17 -19.55
N ARG A 9 -9.25 -4.35 -19.68
CA ARG A 9 -8.62 -5.64 -19.35
C ARG A 9 -7.39 -5.95 -20.22
N ARG A 10 -7.39 -5.54 -21.49
CA ARG A 10 -6.26 -5.71 -22.42
C ARG A 10 -5.11 -4.74 -22.10
N ARG A 11 -5.41 -3.50 -21.70
CA ARG A 11 -4.41 -2.55 -21.16
C ARG A 11 -3.81 -3.03 -19.84
N LEU A 12 -4.61 -3.54 -18.91
CA LEU A 12 -4.15 -4.10 -17.63
C LEU A 12 -3.23 -5.32 -17.82
N ARG A 13 -3.55 -6.21 -18.76
CA ARG A 13 -2.69 -7.35 -19.13
C ARG A 13 -1.41 -6.92 -19.83
N ALA A 14 -1.45 -5.86 -20.65
CA ALA A 14 -0.28 -5.30 -21.31
C ALA A 14 0.61 -4.48 -20.36
N SER A 15 0.03 -3.83 -19.35
CA SER A 15 0.74 -2.94 -18.41
C SER A 15 1.37 -3.66 -17.22
N ARG A 16 1.03 -4.95 -17.00
CA ARG A 16 1.53 -5.75 -15.85
C ARG A 16 1.31 -5.08 -14.49
N SER A 17 0.37 -4.12 -14.40
CA SER A 17 0.11 -3.36 -13.19
C SER A 17 -0.70 -4.17 -12.18
N VAL A 18 -0.37 -3.98 -10.90
CA VAL A 18 -0.94 -4.73 -9.80
C VAL A 18 -2.00 -3.88 -9.12
N ARG A 19 -3.17 -4.50 -8.91
CA ARG A 19 -4.22 -3.96 -8.07
C ARG A 19 -4.50 -4.94 -6.94
N SER A 20 -4.41 -4.46 -5.71
CA SER A 20 -4.59 -5.25 -4.49
C SER A 20 -5.50 -4.45 -3.58
N ILE A 21 -6.64 -5.03 -3.17
CA ILE A 21 -7.60 -4.37 -2.27
C ILE A 21 -7.87 -5.32 -1.11
N GLN A 22 -7.68 -4.83 0.12
CA GLN A 22 -7.93 -5.56 1.35
C GLN A 22 -8.91 -4.77 2.19
N ARG A 23 -9.97 -5.43 2.67
CA ARG A 23 -10.87 -4.87 3.69
C ARG A 23 -10.31 -5.23 5.07
N LEU A 24 -10.11 -4.22 5.90
CA LEU A 24 -9.60 -4.34 7.26
C LEU A 24 -10.62 -3.72 8.23
N PRO A 25 -10.69 -4.18 9.50
CA PRO A 25 -11.51 -3.52 10.50
C PRO A 25 -10.97 -2.11 10.77
N LEU A 26 -11.86 -1.15 10.98
CA LEU A 26 -11.49 0.17 11.48
C LEU A 26 -11.79 0.21 12.99
N PRO A 27 -10.79 0.45 13.86
CA PRO A 27 -11.04 0.58 15.30
C PRO A 27 -11.92 1.80 15.59
N ALA A 28 -12.75 1.70 16.64
CA ALA A 28 -13.66 2.78 17.01
C ALA A 28 -12.89 4.08 17.32
N GLY A 29 -13.40 5.21 16.81
CA GLY A 29 -12.77 6.53 16.99
C GLY A 29 -11.47 6.74 16.22
N ARG A 30 -11.12 5.86 15.27
CA ARG A 30 -9.96 6.00 14.39
C ARG A 30 -10.41 6.29 12.96
N ASP A 31 -9.54 6.96 12.21
CA ASP A 31 -9.77 7.36 10.82
C ASP A 31 -8.74 6.77 9.85
N ALA A 32 -8.92 6.97 8.55
CA ALA A 32 -7.99 6.51 7.51
C ALA A 32 -6.55 7.06 7.72
N ALA A 33 -6.43 8.28 8.24
CA ALA A 33 -5.13 8.89 8.51
C ALA A 33 -4.41 8.17 9.67
N TRP A 34 -5.14 7.81 10.73
CA TRP A 34 -4.63 7.01 11.84
C TRP A 34 -4.19 5.62 11.36
N VAL A 35 -5.00 4.94 10.55
CA VAL A 35 -4.63 3.62 9.99
C VAL A 35 -3.34 3.70 9.18
N ALA A 36 -3.15 4.75 8.38
CA ALA A 36 -1.93 4.95 7.61
C ALA A 36 -0.69 5.13 8.50
N ARG A 37 -0.79 5.96 9.55
CA ARG A 37 0.29 6.15 10.54
C ARG A 37 0.57 4.86 11.30
N GLU A 38 -0.48 4.15 11.71
CA GLU A 38 -0.35 2.88 12.42
C GLU A 38 0.32 1.83 11.55
N TYR A 39 -0.02 1.75 10.27
CA TYR A 39 0.65 0.87 9.32
C TYR A 39 2.15 1.15 9.23
N ALA A 40 2.53 2.42 9.07
CA ALA A 40 3.93 2.83 9.01
C ALA A 40 4.70 2.51 10.31
N ALA A 41 4.05 2.65 11.46
CA ALA A 41 4.66 2.39 12.76
C ALA A 41 4.73 0.90 13.13
N TRP A 42 3.73 0.10 12.71
CA TRP A 42 3.61 -1.32 13.03
C TRP A 42 4.45 -2.21 12.11
N LEU A 43 4.48 -1.91 10.80
CA LEU A 43 5.17 -2.75 9.82
C LEU A 43 6.65 -3.02 10.14
N PRO A 44 7.50 -2.03 10.52
CA PRO A 44 8.90 -2.30 10.84
C PRO A 44 9.07 -3.14 12.12
N ARG A 45 8.09 -3.14 13.03
CA ARG A 45 8.11 -4.01 14.23
C ARG A 45 7.80 -5.46 13.84
N LEU A 46 6.82 -5.66 12.96
CA LEU A 46 6.48 -7.00 12.44
C LEU A 46 7.65 -7.60 11.65
N LEU A 47 8.29 -6.81 10.81
CA LEU A 47 9.35 -7.25 9.90
C LEU A 47 10.76 -7.01 10.44
N TRP A 48 10.91 -6.76 11.74
CA TRP A 48 12.24 -6.63 12.34
C TRP A 48 13.02 -7.94 12.22
N PRO A 49 14.31 -7.93 11.83
CA PRO A 49 15.17 -6.76 11.58
C PRO A 49 15.28 -6.34 10.09
N LEU A 50 14.39 -6.80 9.21
CA LEU A 50 14.52 -6.67 7.75
C LEU A 50 14.13 -5.29 7.23
N VAL A 51 13.07 -4.68 7.77
CA VAL A 51 12.50 -3.43 7.25
C VAL A 51 12.67 -2.30 8.27
N ARG A 52 13.05 -1.13 7.77
CA ARG A 52 12.96 0.16 8.46
C ARG A 52 11.91 1.01 7.76
N VAL A 53 11.17 1.78 8.55
CA VAL A 53 10.27 2.82 8.05
C VAL A 53 10.67 4.13 8.69
N GLU A 54 10.83 5.16 7.87
CA GLU A 54 11.06 6.54 8.27
C GLU A 54 9.86 7.36 7.78
N VAL A 55 9.34 8.24 8.64
CA VAL A 55 8.19 9.09 8.35
C VAL A 55 8.68 10.54 8.36
N ASP A 56 8.48 11.21 7.24
CA ASP A 56 8.88 12.61 7.03
C ASP A 56 7.90 13.56 7.74
N ALA A 57 8.32 14.82 7.92
CA ALA A 57 7.51 15.84 8.58
C ALA A 57 6.18 16.13 7.87
N ASP A 58 6.12 15.94 6.55
CA ASP A 58 4.92 16.08 5.73
C ASP A 58 4.00 14.85 5.80
N GLY A 59 4.43 13.77 6.46
CA GLY A 59 3.72 12.49 6.56
C GLY A 59 4.01 11.52 5.42
N SER A 60 4.94 11.83 4.51
CA SER A 60 5.48 10.87 3.55
C SER A 60 6.28 9.78 4.27
N CYS A 61 6.40 8.59 3.66
CA CYS A 61 7.01 7.42 4.31
C CYS A 61 8.03 6.73 3.40
N SER A 62 9.22 6.45 3.94
CA SER A 62 10.30 5.73 3.27
C SER A 62 10.48 4.34 3.87
N PHE A 63 10.33 3.29 3.05
CA PHE A 63 10.46 1.89 3.45
C PHE A 63 11.78 1.34 2.92
N SER A 64 12.68 0.91 3.81
CA SER A 64 14.04 0.52 3.47
C SER A 64 14.37 -0.89 3.98
N ALA A 65 15.11 -1.65 3.18
CA ALA A 65 15.69 -2.92 3.59
C ALA A 65 16.96 -2.65 4.41
N ARG A 66 16.95 -2.96 5.71
CA ARG A 66 18.10 -2.80 6.61
C ARG A 66 19.36 -3.56 6.16
N PRO A 67 19.30 -4.85 5.75
CA PRO A 67 20.52 -5.59 5.39
C PRO A 67 21.19 -5.07 4.10
N LEU A 68 20.46 -4.33 3.26
CA LEU A 68 20.95 -3.84 1.96
C LEU A 68 21.12 -2.31 1.92
N ALA A 69 20.79 -1.61 3.02
CA ALA A 69 20.72 -0.15 3.09
C ALA A 69 19.99 0.48 1.88
N ARG A 70 18.95 -0.19 1.37
CA ARG A 70 18.30 0.15 0.11
C ARG A 70 16.85 0.56 0.34
N GLU A 71 16.46 1.73 -0.13
CA GLU A 71 15.07 2.17 -0.18
C GLU A 71 14.29 1.26 -1.13
N LEU A 72 13.32 0.53 -0.59
CA LEU A 72 12.44 -0.35 -1.34
C LEU A 72 11.28 0.41 -1.98
N LEU A 73 10.69 1.33 -1.21
CA LEU A 73 9.49 2.07 -1.59
C LEU A 73 9.47 3.43 -0.87
N HIS A 74 9.12 4.47 -1.61
CA HIS A 74 8.77 5.76 -1.07
C HIS A 74 7.30 6.05 -1.34
N LEU A 75 6.59 6.43 -0.29
CA LEU A 75 5.18 6.78 -0.29
C LEU A 75 5.05 8.28 -0.03
N ARG A 76 4.93 9.07 -1.08
CA ARG A 76 4.70 10.51 -0.94
C ARG A 76 3.25 10.78 -0.66
N LEU A 77 2.97 11.54 0.40
CA LEU A 77 1.61 11.93 0.72
C LEU A 77 1.01 12.80 -0.40
N GLU A 78 -0.25 12.58 -0.74
CA GLU A 78 -1.03 13.39 -1.68
C GLU A 78 -2.17 14.12 -0.95
N PRO A 79 -1.93 15.31 -0.37
CA PRO A 79 -2.94 16.03 0.42
C PRO A 79 -4.19 16.37 -0.40
N ALA A 80 -4.01 16.80 -1.66
CA ALA A 80 -5.10 17.15 -2.57
C ALA A 80 -6.03 15.97 -2.90
N ARG A 81 -5.56 14.72 -2.69
CA ARG A 81 -6.34 13.50 -2.91
C ARG A 81 -6.82 12.85 -1.61
N SER A 82 -6.44 13.42 -0.47
CA SER A 82 -6.75 12.95 0.86
C SER A 82 -7.88 13.77 1.48
N SER A 83 -8.64 13.14 2.37
CA SER A 83 -9.72 13.73 3.17
C SER A 83 -9.76 13.06 4.55
N GLY A 84 -10.71 13.40 5.41
CA GLY A 84 -10.85 12.72 6.72
C GLY A 84 -11.02 11.20 6.56
N GLU A 85 -11.86 10.78 5.61
CA GLU A 85 -12.19 9.38 5.36
C GLU A 85 -11.18 8.67 4.42
N ARG A 86 -10.18 9.38 3.91
CA ARG A 86 -9.31 8.86 2.85
C ARG A 86 -7.89 9.39 2.96
N ARG A 87 -6.90 8.50 3.00
CA ARG A 87 -5.48 8.85 2.93
C ARG A 87 -4.85 8.23 1.69
N VAL A 88 -4.25 9.07 0.84
CA VAL A 88 -3.65 8.64 -0.42
C VAL A 88 -2.17 8.97 -0.44
N PHE A 89 -1.37 7.99 -0.88
CA PHE A 89 0.06 8.12 -1.10
C PHE A 89 0.39 7.75 -2.54
N ALA A 90 1.16 8.58 -3.23
CA ALA A 90 1.79 8.22 -4.48
C ALA A 90 3.00 7.32 -4.21
N ILE A 91 3.13 6.26 -5.00
CA ILE A 91 4.31 5.42 -5.04
C ILE A 91 5.21 5.97 -6.15
N ASP A 92 6.20 6.79 -5.80
CA ASP A 92 6.97 7.55 -6.78
C ASP A 92 8.42 7.08 -6.96
N ARG A 93 9.07 6.50 -5.94
CA ARG A 93 10.43 5.96 -6.04
C ARG A 93 10.64 4.73 -5.14
N GLY A 94 11.84 4.15 -5.23
CA GLY A 94 12.27 2.96 -4.51
C GLY A 94 12.64 1.81 -5.44
N ALA A 95 13.44 0.86 -4.93
CA ALA A 95 13.98 -0.26 -5.69
C ALA A 95 12.93 -1.22 -6.25
N LEU A 96 11.72 -1.23 -5.67
CA LEU A 96 10.62 -2.08 -6.13
C LEU A 96 9.77 -1.42 -7.21
N VAL A 97 9.98 -0.13 -7.52
CA VAL A 97 9.24 0.61 -8.54
C VAL A 97 9.97 0.51 -9.87
N ASP A 98 9.27 0.14 -10.94
CA ASP A 98 9.81 0.22 -12.30
C ASP A 98 9.99 1.69 -12.71
N GLY A 99 11.25 2.17 -12.73
CA GLY A 99 11.60 3.53 -13.10
C GLY A 99 11.30 3.91 -14.55
N ARG A 100 10.97 2.94 -15.42
CA ARG A 100 10.60 3.17 -16.84
C ARG A 100 9.09 3.28 -17.04
N ALA A 101 8.30 3.00 -16.00
CA ALA A 101 6.84 3.04 -16.08
C ALA A 101 6.25 4.40 -15.69
N PRO A 102 5.03 4.73 -16.17
CA PRO A 102 4.25 5.84 -15.63
C PRO A 102 4.08 5.71 -14.11
N ARG A 103 4.34 6.79 -13.38
CA ARG A 103 4.24 6.86 -11.91
C ARG A 103 2.80 7.04 -11.45
N GLU A 104 1.96 6.05 -11.76
CA GLU A 104 0.53 6.04 -11.41
C GLU A 104 0.24 5.19 -10.16
N GLY A 105 1.25 4.48 -9.67
CA GLY A 105 1.18 3.65 -8.47
C GLY A 105 0.74 4.46 -7.26
N ARG A 106 -0.22 3.95 -6.50
CA ARG A 106 -0.65 4.58 -5.25
C ARG A 106 -1.08 3.57 -4.22
N LEU A 107 -0.88 3.93 -2.95
CA LEU A 107 -1.49 3.28 -1.80
C LEU A 107 -2.60 4.18 -1.26
N GLU A 108 -3.76 3.61 -1.02
CA GLU A 108 -4.93 4.32 -0.51
C GLU A 108 -5.50 3.58 0.70
N PHE A 109 -5.70 4.31 1.79
CA PHE A 109 -6.53 3.88 2.91
C PHE A 109 -7.84 4.66 2.84
N ARG A 110 -8.96 3.95 2.80
CA ARG A 110 -10.29 4.57 2.67
C ARG A 110 -11.30 3.96 3.62
N GLU A 111 -11.93 4.79 4.42
CA GLU A 111 -13.04 4.38 5.27
C GLU A 111 -14.26 4.01 4.42
N VAL A 112 -14.94 2.96 4.85
CA VAL A 112 -16.15 2.44 4.21
C VAL A 112 -17.10 1.91 5.27
N LEU A 113 -18.35 1.68 4.86
CA LEU A 113 -19.41 1.13 5.72
C LEU A 113 -19.67 1.98 6.98
N GLY A 114 -19.56 3.31 6.85
CA GLY A 114 -19.80 4.27 7.94
C GLY A 114 -18.76 4.17 9.06
N GLY A 115 -17.47 4.10 8.72
CA GLY A 115 -16.39 4.06 9.71
C GLY A 115 -16.20 2.72 10.42
N ARG A 116 -16.79 1.62 9.91
CA ARG A 116 -16.59 0.27 10.49
C ARG A 116 -15.43 -0.48 9.86
N CYS A 117 -15.04 -0.10 8.66
CA CYS A 117 -13.99 -0.76 7.90
C CYS A 117 -13.13 0.26 7.17
N VAL A 118 -11.90 -0.14 6.90
CA VAL A 118 -10.98 0.59 6.03
C VAL A 118 -10.55 -0.33 4.89
N LEU A 119 -10.55 0.19 3.67
CA LEU A 119 -9.94 -0.45 2.51
C LEU A 119 -8.48 -0.01 2.43
N ALA A 120 -7.56 -0.96 2.48
CA ALA A 120 -6.18 -0.76 2.07
C ALA A 120 -6.05 -1.20 0.61
N ALA A 121 -5.78 -0.25 -0.29
CA ALA A 121 -5.77 -0.48 -1.72
C ALA A 121 -4.45 -0.02 -2.34
N VAL A 122 -3.72 -0.96 -2.94
CA VAL A 122 -2.61 -0.66 -3.86
C VAL A 122 -3.19 -0.65 -5.27
N HIS A 123 -2.99 0.45 -5.98
CA HIS A 123 -3.41 0.61 -7.36
C HIS A 123 -2.22 0.86 -8.26
N ASP A 124 -2.30 0.31 -9.47
CA ASP A 124 -1.44 0.62 -10.62
C ASP A 124 0.07 0.48 -10.33
N PHE A 125 0.43 -0.30 -9.30
CA PHE A 125 1.81 -0.55 -8.91
C PHE A 125 2.48 -1.47 -9.93
N ARG A 126 3.65 -1.08 -10.44
CA ARG A 126 4.45 -1.88 -11.35
C ARG A 126 5.75 -2.30 -10.68
N PRO A 127 5.92 -3.60 -10.40
CA PRO A 127 7.13 -4.08 -9.77
C PRO A 127 8.31 -4.01 -10.73
N ALA A 128 9.48 -3.63 -10.22
CA ALA A 128 10.74 -3.72 -10.95
C ALA A 128 11.21 -5.17 -11.18
N LEU A 129 10.68 -6.13 -10.40
CA LEU A 129 11.04 -7.56 -10.48
C LEU A 129 10.31 -8.26 -11.64
N PRO A 130 10.93 -9.29 -12.26
CA PRO A 130 10.24 -10.18 -13.20
C PRO A 130 8.97 -10.76 -12.57
N TRP A 131 7.88 -10.80 -13.35
CA TRP A 131 6.53 -11.09 -12.87
C TRP A 131 6.38 -12.39 -12.04
N PRO A 132 7.01 -13.53 -12.40
CA PRO A 132 6.92 -14.75 -11.60
C PRO A 132 7.55 -14.60 -10.21
N LEU A 133 8.70 -13.91 -10.13
CA LEU A 133 9.39 -13.65 -8.86
C LEU A 133 8.58 -12.72 -7.97
N TYR A 134 7.95 -11.70 -8.56
CA TYR A 134 7.02 -10.81 -7.88
C TYR A 134 5.81 -11.56 -7.28
N ALA A 135 5.13 -12.38 -8.08
CA ALA A 135 3.93 -13.09 -7.63
C ALA A 135 4.23 -14.10 -6.50
N VAL A 136 5.37 -14.81 -6.58
CA VAL A 136 5.75 -15.81 -5.58
C VAL A 136 6.26 -15.17 -4.29
N THR A 137 6.89 -14.00 -4.35
CA THR A 137 7.46 -13.35 -3.15
C THR A 137 6.55 -12.25 -2.62
N GLN A 138 6.43 -11.15 -3.37
CA GLN A 138 5.76 -9.92 -2.94
C GLN A 138 4.26 -10.13 -2.71
N ALA A 139 3.53 -10.81 -3.60
CA ALA A 139 2.09 -10.98 -3.41
C ALA A 139 1.74 -11.86 -2.19
N ARG A 140 2.52 -12.92 -1.94
CA ARG A 140 2.34 -13.81 -0.77
C ARG A 140 2.69 -13.11 0.53
N VAL A 141 3.82 -12.41 0.56
CA VAL A 141 4.26 -11.61 1.72
C VAL A 141 3.24 -10.50 2.00
N HIS A 142 2.82 -9.75 0.97
CA HIS A 142 1.81 -8.69 1.09
C HIS A 142 0.50 -9.22 1.67
N ALA A 143 -0.01 -10.35 1.17
CA ALA A 143 -1.23 -10.95 1.69
C ALA A 143 -1.07 -11.40 3.16
N TRP A 144 0.09 -11.94 3.54
CA TRP A 144 0.38 -12.29 4.93
C TRP A 144 0.47 -11.06 5.84
N VAL A 145 1.19 -10.01 5.41
CA VAL A 145 1.30 -8.72 6.10
C VAL A 145 -0.09 -8.13 6.33
N MET A 146 -0.93 -8.07 5.30
CA MET A 146 -2.27 -7.48 5.42
C MET A 146 -3.19 -8.26 6.35
N ARG A 147 -3.10 -9.61 6.38
CA ARG A 147 -3.82 -10.41 7.37
C ARG A 147 -3.35 -10.14 8.80
N ARG A 148 -2.03 -10.04 9.01
CA ARG A 148 -1.47 -9.71 10.32
C ARG A 148 -1.86 -8.30 10.76
N PHE A 149 -1.87 -7.36 9.83
CA PHE A 149 -2.26 -5.98 10.10
C PHE A 149 -3.75 -5.88 10.46
N GLY A 150 -4.61 -6.60 9.75
CA GLY A 150 -6.04 -6.66 10.09
C GLY A 150 -6.30 -7.19 11.51
N ARG A 151 -5.52 -8.17 11.98
CA ARG A 151 -5.58 -8.66 13.37
C ARG A 151 -5.07 -7.63 14.37
N HIS A 152 -4.00 -6.92 14.03
CA HIS A 152 -3.47 -5.83 14.85
C HIS A 152 -4.51 -4.73 15.03
N LEU A 153 -5.15 -4.29 13.93
CA LEU A 153 -6.23 -3.30 13.99
C LEU A 153 -7.40 -3.78 14.85
N ALA A 154 -7.83 -5.03 14.73
CA ALA A 154 -8.89 -5.58 15.58
C ALA A 154 -8.54 -5.50 17.07
N ALA A 155 -7.27 -5.73 17.44
CA ALA A 155 -6.80 -5.63 18.82
C ALA A 155 -6.67 -4.18 19.33
N CYS A 156 -6.50 -3.20 18.44
CA CYS A 156 -6.46 -1.77 18.83
C CYS A 156 -7.86 -1.19 19.12
N GLY A 157 -8.92 -1.90 18.77
CA GLY A 157 -10.31 -1.50 19.02
C GLY A 157 -11.05 -2.34 20.06
N ALA A 158 -10.38 -3.34 20.65
CA ALA A 158 -10.82 -4.06 21.84
C ALA A 158 -10.32 -3.29 23.09
#